data_AF-A0A101EEJ6-F1
#
_entry.id   AF-A0A101EEJ6-F1
#
_cell.length_a   1.000
_cell.length_b   1.000
_cell.length_c   1.000
_cell.angle_alpha   90.00
_cell.angle_beta   90.00
_cell.angle_gamma   90.00
#
_symmetry.space_group_name_H-M   'P 1'
#
loop_
_entity.id
_entity.type
_entity.pdbx_description
1 polymer ?
#
loop_
_entity_poly.entity_id
_entity_poly.type
_entity_poly.pdbx_seq_one_letter_code
_entity_poly.pdbx_strand_id
1 'polypeptide(L)'
;EEVTYWSGILGIDGESLVLASRLSAKVDNVALQDGYSLYQHMIFFDSKGNWAVVQQGMNLELMYARRYHWLSIGIGSFVNEPHSGIASPIKHDKVLNLVASESAANRNATLEMVKELSFKEIRRMFLGRDNPIISFSQMDLNRFLRKFEELKEYKPADFEELLLVKGLGAKTLRALSLTAELLTGKAPSYRDPVRYTYAHGGKDGYPYPVDRETYSKTIQILESIVRRAELARSEKEKLFKRLTLISR
;
A
#
# COMPACT_ATOMS: atom_id res chain seq x y z
N GLU A 1 15.87 -14.60 -5.49
CA GLU A 1 16.91 -15.65 -5.36
C GLU A 1 16.89 -16.26 -3.96
N GLU A 2 17.21 -15.52 -2.90
CA GLU A 2 17.17 -16.06 -1.52
C GLU A 2 15.81 -16.60 -1.10
N VAL A 3 14.73 -15.85 -1.35
CA VAL A 3 13.35 -16.29 -1.02
C VAL A 3 13.04 -17.63 -1.68
N THR A 4 13.34 -17.77 -2.97
CA THR A 4 13.11 -18.99 -3.76
C THR A 4 13.95 -20.17 -3.27
N TYR A 5 15.21 -19.91 -2.87
CA TYR A 5 16.09 -20.94 -2.33
C TYR A 5 15.56 -21.50 -1.01
N TRP A 6 15.28 -20.60 -0.05
CA TRP A 6 14.80 -21.00 1.28
C TRP A 6 13.38 -21.57 1.23
N SER A 7 12.51 -21.07 0.36
CA SER A 7 11.18 -21.65 0.16
C SER A 7 11.26 -23.07 -0.39
N GLY A 8 12.21 -23.33 -1.29
CA GLY A 8 12.48 -24.67 -1.82
C GLY A 8 12.91 -25.66 -0.72
N ILE A 9 13.76 -25.21 0.21
CA ILE A 9 14.16 -26.01 1.38
C ILE A 9 12.96 -26.30 2.29
N LEU A 10 12.09 -25.31 2.50
CA LEU A 10 10.92 -25.44 3.36
C LEU A 10 9.73 -26.16 2.70
N GLY A 11 9.79 -26.43 1.39
CA GLY A 11 8.70 -27.05 0.64
C GLY A 11 7.47 -26.15 0.48
N ILE A 12 7.65 -24.83 0.47
CA ILE A 12 6.57 -23.84 0.33
C ILE A 12 6.66 -23.10 -1.00
N ASP A 13 5.57 -22.48 -1.42
CA ASP A 13 5.47 -21.73 -2.68
C ASP A 13 6.33 -20.45 -2.64
N GLY A 14 7.51 -20.52 -3.27
CA GLY A 14 8.43 -19.40 -3.39
C GLY A 14 7.98 -18.31 -4.34
N GLU A 15 7.17 -18.62 -5.36
CA GLU A 15 6.71 -17.63 -6.34
C GLU A 15 5.70 -16.68 -5.68
N SER A 16 4.78 -17.23 -4.90
CA SER A 16 3.83 -16.43 -4.10
C SER A 16 4.55 -15.52 -3.09
N LEU A 17 5.64 -15.98 -2.46
CA LEU A 17 6.43 -15.15 -1.55
C LEU A 17 7.18 -14.03 -2.26
N VAL A 18 7.75 -14.32 -3.44
CA VAL A 18 8.38 -13.30 -4.29
C VAL A 18 7.36 -12.26 -4.75
N LEU A 19 6.16 -12.71 -5.13
CA LEU A 19 5.05 -11.84 -5.50
C LEU A 19 4.65 -10.94 -4.33
N ALA A 20 4.46 -11.51 -3.13
CA ALA A 20 4.12 -10.76 -1.93
C ALA A 20 5.18 -9.70 -1.57
N SER A 21 6.46 -10.08 -1.63
CA SER A 21 7.59 -9.16 -1.43
C SER A 21 7.56 -8.00 -2.42
N ARG A 22 7.41 -8.30 -3.72
CA ARG A 22 7.40 -7.28 -4.79
C ARG A 22 6.19 -6.36 -4.71
N LEU A 23 4.98 -6.89 -4.50
CA LEU A 23 3.76 -6.10 -4.39
C LEU A 23 3.78 -5.21 -3.16
N SER A 24 4.23 -5.72 -2.01
CA SER A 24 4.37 -4.91 -0.79
C SER A 24 5.30 -3.71 -1.03
N ALA A 25 6.46 -3.93 -1.66
CA ALA A 25 7.40 -2.86 -1.99
C ALA A 25 6.83 -1.87 -3.01
N LYS A 26 6.09 -2.35 -4.01
CA LYS A 26 5.43 -1.50 -5.00
C LYS A 26 4.32 -0.66 -4.38
N VAL A 27 3.51 -1.22 -3.49
CA VAL A 27 2.45 -0.47 -2.83
C VAL A 27 3.05 0.65 -1.99
N ASP A 28 4.02 0.33 -1.13
CA ASP A 28 4.58 1.29 -0.17
C ASP A 28 5.42 2.39 -0.84
N ASN A 29 5.98 2.14 -2.03
CA ASN A 29 6.83 3.10 -2.74
C ASN A 29 6.16 3.78 -3.95
N VAL A 30 5.04 3.24 -4.45
CA VAL A 30 4.41 3.69 -5.71
C VAL A 30 2.94 4.03 -5.53
N ALA A 31 2.16 3.14 -4.93
CA ALA A 31 0.70 3.30 -4.82
C ALA A 31 0.29 4.17 -3.62
N LEU A 32 1.03 4.08 -2.52
CA LEU A 32 0.94 4.99 -1.39
C LEU A 32 2.03 6.06 -1.53
N GLN A 33 1.63 7.31 -1.77
CA GLN A 33 2.55 8.40 -2.02
C GLN A 33 2.49 9.40 -0.87
N ASP A 34 3.14 9.02 0.22
CA ASP A 34 3.18 9.74 1.49
C ASP A 34 4.49 10.53 1.73
N GLY A 35 5.36 10.55 0.72
CA GLY A 35 6.62 11.28 0.75
C GLY A 35 7.78 10.52 1.43
N TYR A 36 7.63 9.24 1.76
CA TYR A 36 8.72 8.42 2.30
C TYR A 36 9.24 7.47 1.24
N SER A 37 10.54 7.51 0.96
CA SER A 37 11.18 6.59 0.02
C SER A 37 11.72 5.37 0.77
N LEU A 38 11.39 4.17 0.30
CA LEU A 38 11.85 2.93 0.92
C LEU A 38 13.37 2.81 0.85
N TYR A 39 13.97 2.40 1.96
CA TYR A 39 15.40 2.10 2.05
C TYR A 39 15.72 0.81 2.80
N GLN A 40 14.72 0.21 3.47
CA GLN A 40 14.80 -1.13 4.04
C GLN A 40 13.57 -1.93 3.65
N HIS A 41 13.79 -3.19 3.26
CA HIS A 41 12.78 -4.16 2.93
C HIS A 41 13.20 -5.52 3.51
N MET A 42 12.33 -6.12 4.32
CA MET A 42 12.57 -7.44 4.90
C MET A 42 11.30 -8.27 4.75
N ILE A 43 11.45 -9.50 4.27
CA ILE A 43 10.39 -10.50 4.27
C ILE A 43 10.78 -11.64 5.23
N PHE A 44 9.83 -12.02 6.07
CA PHE A 44 9.92 -13.15 6.98
C PHE A 44 8.88 -14.18 6.57
N PHE A 45 9.21 -15.46 6.63
CA PHE A 45 8.25 -16.52 6.34
C PHE A 45 8.56 -17.79 7.15
N ASP A 46 7.53 -18.60 7.39
CA ASP A 46 7.64 -19.87 8.11
C ASP A 46 7.38 -21.08 7.21
N SER A 47 7.60 -22.28 7.74
CA SER A 47 7.36 -23.55 7.03
C SER A 47 5.88 -23.83 6.74
N LYS A 48 4.95 -23.03 7.27
CA LYS A 48 3.52 -23.13 6.97
C LYS A 48 3.09 -22.20 5.84
N GLY A 49 4.01 -21.42 5.29
CA GLY A 49 3.74 -20.43 4.23
C GLY A 49 3.17 -19.12 4.75
N ASN A 50 3.15 -18.88 6.07
CA ASN A 50 2.84 -17.55 6.59
C ASN A 50 4.01 -16.62 6.33
N TRP A 51 3.71 -15.35 6.06
CA TRP A 51 4.74 -14.36 5.82
C TRP A 51 4.38 -13.00 6.41
N ALA A 52 5.42 -12.21 6.67
CA ALA A 52 5.32 -10.81 7.05
C ALA A 52 6.34 -10.01 6.25
N VAL A 53 5.95 -8.82 5.80
CA VAL A 53 6.88 -7.85 5.20
C VAL A 53 6.94 -6.64 6.11
N VAL A 54 8.16 -6.24 6.49
CA VAL A 54 8.43 -5.02 7.24
C VAL A 54 9.32 -4.13 6.41
N GLN A 55 8.86 -2.91 6.16
CA GLN A 55 9.56 -1.94 5.32
C GLN A 55 9.77 -0.64 6.08
N GLN A 56 10.88 0.06 5.78
CA GLN A 56 11.15 1.38 6.32
C GLN A 56 11.37 2.38 5.20
N GLY A 57 10.58 3.44 5.21
CA GLY A 57 10.69 4.59 4.33
C GLY A 57 11.26 5.79 5.08
N MET A 58 12.08 6.60 4.40
CA MET A 58 12.62 7.85 4.92
C MET A 58 12.07 9.05 4.17
N ASN A 59 11.77 10.12 4.89
CA ASN A 59 11.52 11.45 4.32
C ASN A 59 12.67 12.36 4.75
N LEU A 60 13.48 12.79 3.79
CA LEU A 60 14.70 13.58 4.04
C LEU A 60 14.40 15.04 4.40
N GLU A 61 13.26 15.58 3.96
CA GLU A 61 12.86 16.96 4.26
C GLU A 61 12.40 17.08 5.72
N LEU A 62 11.62 16.10 6.17
CA LEU A 62 11.10 16.05 7.53
C LEU A 62 12.09 15.39 8.52
N MET A 63 13.10 14.68 8.02
CA MET A 63 14.04 13.88 8.83
C MET A 63 13.36 12.77 9.65
N TYR A 64 12.21 12.28 9.19
CA TYR A 64 11.46 11.19 9.83
C TYR A 64 11.49 9.90 9.00
N ALA A 65 11.22 8.80 9.69
CA ALA A 65 11.05 7.49 9.09
C ALA A 65 9.63 6.99 9.35
N ARG A 66 9.10 6.22 8.41
CA ARG A 66 7.80 5.57 8.47
C ARG A 66 7.99 4.07 8.26
N ARG A 67 7.32 3.26 9.07
CA ARG A 67 7.42 1.80 8.99
C ARG A 67 6.10 1.21 8.51
N TYR A 68 6.19 0.33 7.52
CA TYR A 68 5.05 -0.33 6.89
C TYR A 68 5.07 -1.81 7.23
N HIS A 69 3.92 -2.33 7.64
CA HIS A 69 3.76 -3.69 8.10
C HIS A 69 2.72 -4.39 7.24
N TRP A 70 3.10 -5.56 6.77
CA TRP A 70 2.28 -6.48 6.01
C TRP A 70 2.28 -7.83 6.70
N LEU A 71 1.14 -8.49 6.70
CA LEU A 71 0.97 -9.81 7.29
C LEU A 71 0.10 -10.65 6.37
N SER A 72 0.55 -11.85 6.03
CA SER A 72 -0.20 -12.79 5.20
C SER A 72 -1.54 -13.19 5.83
N ILE A 73 -1.60 -13.15 7.15
CA ILE A 73 -2.77 -13.53 7.91
C ILE A 73 -3.80 -12.40 7.84
N GLY A 74 -4.91 -12.67 7.15
CA GLY A 74 -6.03 -11.72 7.01
C GLY A 74 -5.87 -10.71 5.87
N ILE A 75 -4.83 -10.83 5.04
CA ILE A 75 -4.74 -10.04 3.80
C ILE A 75 -5.77 -10.55 2.79
N GLY A 76 -6.63 -9.66 2.30
CA GLY A 76 -7.64 -9.97 1.29
C GLY A 76 -7.27 -9.47 -0.11
N SER A 77 -6.36 -8.51 -0.20
CA SER A 77 -5.89 -7.88 -1.45
C SER A 77 -4.57 -7.16 -1.17
N PHE A 78 -3.66 -7.12 -2.15
CA PHE A 78 -2.45 -6.29 -2.05
C PHE A 78 -2.74 -4.81 -2.32
N VAL A 79 -3.87 -4.48 -2.94
CA VAL A 79 -4.16 -3.15 -3.48
C VAL A 79 -5.42 -2.51 -2.88
N ASN A 80 -5.98 -3.12 -1.83
CA ASN A 80 -7.13 -2.60 -1.12
C ASN A 80 -7.01 -2.83 0.39
N GLU A 81 -6.73 -1.75 1.13
CA GLU A 81 -6.46 -1.75 2.58
C GLU A 81 -5.50 -2.87 3.02
N PRO A 82 -4.32 -2.99 2.39
CA PRO A 82 -3.50 -4.18 2.53
C PRO A 82 -2.64 -4.20 3.80
N HIS A 83 -2.36 -3.03 4.39
CA HIS A 83 -1.46 -2.90 5.53
C HIS A 83 -2.09 -3.44 6.80
N SER A 84 -1.35 -4.28 7.52
CA SER A 84 -1.68 -4.62 8.91
C SER A 84 -1.39 -3.46 9.85
N GLY A 85 -0.44 -2.59 9.49
CA GLY A 85 -0.19 -1.33 10.18
C GLY A 85 0.84 -0.44 9.48
N ILE A 86 0.69 0.87 9.68
CA ILE A 86 1.70 1.86 9.31
C ILE A 86 1.99 2.69 10.55
N ALA A 87 3.26 2.66 10.98
CA ALA A 87 3.76 3.34 12.16
C ALA A 87 4.56 4.58 11.76
N SER A 88 4.14 5.73 12.29
CA SER A 88 4.79 7.01 12.04
C SER A 88 4.44 7.98 13.18
N PRO A 89 5.38 8.82 13.65
CA PRO A 89 5.06 9.92 14.54
C PRO A 89 4.28 11.03 13.82
N ILE A 90 4.42 11.13 12.49
CA ILE A 90 3.78 12.15 11.66
C ILE A 90 2.65 11.54 10.85
N LYS A 91 1.48 12.17 10.95
CA LYS A 91 0.35 12.00 10.04
C LYS A 91 0.25 13.24 9.16
N HIS A 92 0.11 13.02 7.86
CA HIS A 92 -0.02 14.06 6.85
C HIS A 92 -1.49 14.36 6.55
N ASP A 93 -1.78 15.61 6.18
CA ASP A 93 -3.14 16.02 5.83
C ASP A 93 -3.60 15.50 4.46
N LYS A 94 -2.67 15.40 3.50
CA LYS A 94 -2.94 14.93 2.13
C LYS A 94 -1.87 13.95 1.67
N VAL A 95 -2.27 12.69 1.51
CA VAL A 95 -1.44 11.60 0.99
C VAL A 95 -2.19 10.92 -0.12
N LEU A 96 -1.65 10.93 -1.34
CA LEU A 96 -2.27 10.16 -2.43
C LEU A 96 -2.17 8.67 -2.10
N ASN A 97 -3.31 8.06 -1.78
CA ASN A 97 -3.40 6.70 -1.31
C ASN A 97 -4.24 5.86 -2.27
N LEU A 98 -3.58 5.26 -3.26
CA LEU A 98 -4.26 4.45 -4.27
C LEU A 98 -4.66 3.08 -3.77
N VAL A 99 -4.24 2.65 -2.57
CA VAL A 99 -4.65 1.38 -1.97
C VAL A 99 -5.74 1.52 -0.92
N ALA A 100 -6.22 2.74 -0.67
CA ALA A 100 -7.41 2.98 0.14
C ALA A 100 -8.64 2.34 -0.53
N SER A 101 -9.62 1.87 0.26
CA SER A 101 -10.89 1.37 -0.29
C SER A 101 -11.64 2.43 -1.11
N GLU A 102 -11.54 3.70 -0.72
CA GLU A 102 -12.14 4.83 -1.42
C GLU A 102 -11.55 5.02 -2.83
N SER A 103 -10.32 4.55 -3.07
CA SER A 103 -9.64 4.65 -4.37
C SER A 103 -10.05 3.56 -5.37
N ALA A 104 -10.95 2.63 -5.02
CA ALA A 104 -11.31 1.50 -5.88
C ALA A 104 -11.83 1.93 -7.26
N ALA A 105 -12.72 2.93 -7.30
CA ALA A 105 -13.25 3.45 -8.56
C ALA A 105 -12.15 4.10 -9.42
N ASN A 106 -11.22 4.83 -8.80
CA ASN A 106 -10.09 5.44 -9.49
C ASN A 106 -9.10 4.38 -10.04
N ARG A 107 -8.81 3.31 -9.28
CA ARG A 107 -7.99 2.18 -9.74
C ARG A 107 -8.59 1.54 -11.00
N ASN A 108 -9.90 1.28 -10.99
CA ASN A 108 -10.60 0.71 -12.15
C ASN A 108 -10.57 1.65 -13.35
N ALA A 109 -10.87 2.94 -13.14
CA ALA A 109 -10.80 3.96 -14.19
C ALA A 109 -9.40 4.08 -14.80
N THR A 110 -8.37 3.95 -13.96
CA THR A 110 -6.97 3.95 -14.41
C THR A 110 -6.68 2.77 -15.34
N LEU A 111 -7.17 1.58 -15.01
CA LEU A 111 -7.00 0.38 -15.85
C LEU A 111 -7.79 0.46 -17.16
N GLU A 112 -9.05 0.91 -17.10
CA GLU A 112 -9.91 1.15 -18.26
C GLU A 112 -9.24 2.14 -19.21
N MET A 113 -8.75 3.27 -18.67
CA MET A 113 -8.04 4.30 -19.44
C MET A 113 -6.83 3.74 -20.19
N VAL A 114 -6.01 2.91 -19.52
CA VAL A 114 -4.83 2.26 -20.14
C VAL A 114 -5.23 1.32 -21.28
N LYS A 115 -6.35 0.61 -21.14
CA LYS A 115 -6.83 -0.36 -22.15
C LYS A 115 -7.49 0.34 -23.34
N GLU A 116 -8.30 1.35 -23.08
CA GLU A 116 -9.19 1.93 -24.10
C GLU A 116 -8.56 3.12 -24.83
N LEU A 117 -7.96 4.06 -24.12
CA LEU A 117 -7.51 5.32 -24.74
C LEU A 117 -6.31 5.15 -25.64
N SER A 118 -6.36 5.76 -26.82
CA SER A 118 -5.23 5.84 -27.74
C SER A 118 -4.21 6.88 -27.27
N PHE A 119 -2.96 6.66 -27.67
CA PHE A 119 -1.88 7.63 -27.49
C PHE A 119 -2.25 9.03 -27.99
N LYS A 120 -2.95 9.12 -29.14
CA LYS A 120 -3.36 10.40 -29.73
C LYS A 120 -4.35 11.15 -28.84
N GLU A 121 -5.28 10.44 -28.20
CA GLU A 121 -6.25 11.02 -27.28
C GLU A 121 -5.56 11.57 -26.04
N ILE A 122 -4.71 10.76 -25.42
CA ILE A 122 -3.95 11.17 -24.23
C ILE A 122 -3.03 12.35 -24.54
N ARG A 123 -2.26 12.29 -25.64
CA ARG A 123 -1.37 13.38 -26.03
C ARG A 123 -2.13 14.68 -26.30
N ARG A 124 -3.31 14.61 -26.92
CA ARG A 124 -4.17 15.77 -27.18
C ARG A 124 -4.74 16.37 -25.89
N MET A 125 -5.08 15.54 -24.90
CA MET A 125 -5.49 16.02 -23.57
C MET A 125 -4.37 16.80 -22.88
N PHE A 126 -3.12 16.39 -23.08
CA PHE A 126 -1.95 17.04 -22.49
C PHE A 126 -1.45 18.27 -23.25
N LEU A 127 -1.64 18.33 -24.57
CA LEU A 127 -1.20 19.46 -25.41
C LEU A 127 -2.27 20.55 -25.61
N GLY A 128 -3.53 20.27 -25.27
CA GLY A 128 -4.68 21.07 -25.71
C GLY A 128 -5.20 22.14 -24.75
N ARG A 129 -4.73 22.22 -23.50
CA ARG A 129 -5.18 23.22 -22.52
C ARG A 129 -4.06 23.58 -21.54
N ASP A 130 -3.95 24.87 -21.21
CA ASP A 130 -3.41 25.28 -19.91
C ASP A 130 -4.27 24.60 -18.85
N ASN A 131 -3.80 23.47 -18.32
CA ASN A 131 -4.54 22.69 -17.37
C ASN A 131 -4.15 23.17 -15.96
N PRO A 132 -4.99 23.93 -15.25
CA PRO A 132 -4.62 24.53 -13.96
C PRO A 132 -4.41 23.48 -12.85
N ILE A 133 -4.80 22.23 -13.09
CA ILE A 133 -4.79 21.15 -12.10
C ILE A 133 -3.48 20.34 -12.14
N ILE A 134 -2.79 20.28 -13.29
CA ILE A 134 -1.53 19.54 -13.42
C ILE A 134 -0.45 20.50 -13.91
N SER A 135 0.46 20.86 -13.01
CA SER A 135 1.68 21.58 -13.39
C SER A 135 2.60 20.63 -14.15
N PHE A 136 2.45 20.58 -15.47
CA PHE A 136 3.25 19.74 -16.37
C PHE A 136 4.73 20.11 -16.41
N SER A 137 5.12 21.26 -15.83
CA SER A 137 6.53 21.65 -15.66
C SER A 137 7.32 20.61 -14.84
N GLN A 138 6.64 19.79 -14.03
CA GLN A 138 7.26 18.76 -13.18
C GLN A 138 7.20 17.33 -13.76
N MET A 139 6.60 17.15 -14.95
CA MET A 139 6.41 15.84 -15.58
C MET A 139 7.13 15.77 -16.92
N ASP A 140 7.98 14.76 -17.09
CA ASP A 140 8.51 14.41 -18.41
C ASP A 140 7.39 13.73 -19.23
N LEU A 141 6.67 14.53 -20.01
CA LEU A 141 5.55 14.07 -20.85
C LEU A 141 5.99 12.98 -21.82
N ASN A 142 7.20 13.06 -22.39
CA ASN A 142 7.69 12.04 -23.34
C ASN A 142 7.96 10.72 -22.64
N ARG A 143 8.48 10.75 -21.41
CA ARG A 143 8.65 9.53 -20.59
C ARG A 143 7.30 8.94 -20.17
N PHE A 144 6.35 9.79 -19.78
CA PHE A 144 4.99 9.34 -19.44
C PHE A 144 4.31 8.68 -20.64
N LEU A 145 4.33 9.34 -21.80
CA LEU A 145 3.71 8.87 -23.03
C LEU A 145 4.30 7.54 -23.51
N ARG A 146 5.63 7.38 -23.50
CA ARG A 146 6.29 6.10 -23.81
C ARG A 146 5.85 4.99 -22.85
N LYS A 147 5.82 5.28 -21.55
CA LYS A 147 5.35 4.30 -20.55
C LYS A 147 3.88 3.95 -20.76
N PHE A 148 3.04 4.92 -21.16
CA PHE A 148 1.64 4.66 -21.46
C PHE A 148 1.48 3.71 -22.67
N GLU A 149 2.27 3.87 -23.73
CA GLU A 149 2.27 2.93 -24.87
C GLU A 149 2.66 1.52 -24.43
N GLU A 150 3.75 1.38 -23.66
CA GLU A 150 4.16 0.08 -23.11
C GLU A 150 3.05 -0.57 -22.27
N LEU A 151 2.34 0.21 -21.45
CA LEU A 151 1.23 -0.28 -20.63
C LEU A 151 0.04 -0.71 -21.49
N LYS A 152 -0.23 0.00 -22.59
CA LYS A 152 -1.31 -0.33 -23.52
C LYS A 152 -1.02 -1.60 -24.33
N GLU A 153 0.25 -1.85 -24.64
CA GLU A 153 0.67 -3.10 -25.27
C GLU A 153 0.60 -4.27 -24.28
N TYR A 154 1.08 -4.06 -23.04
CA TYR A 154 1.06 -5.07 -21.99
C TYR A 154 -0.36 -5.45 -21.54
N LYS A 155 -1.29 -4.48 -21.49
CA LYS A 155 -2.70 -4.63 -21.08
C LYS A 155 -2.85 -5.33 -19.72
N PRO A 156 -2.39 -4.70 -18.62
CA PRO A 156 -2.48 -5.31 -17.29
C PRO A 156 -3.92 -5.71 -16.97
N ALA A 157 -4.12 -6.94 -16.52
CA ALA A 157 -5.44 -7.49 -16.21
C ALA A 157 -6.08 -6.70 -15.07
N ASP A 158 -5.30 -6.44 -14.02
CA ASP A 158 -5.72 -5.75 -12.80
C ASP A 158 -4.67 -4.73 -12.30
N PHE A 159 -4.92 -4.17 -11.12
CA PHE A 159 -4.05 -3.14 -10.54
C PHE A 159 -2.77 -3.73 -9.95
N GLU A 160 -2.76 -5.01 -9.55
CA GLU A 160 -1.57 -5.70 -9.05
C GLU A 160 -0.57 -5.90 -10.20
N GLU A 161 -1.05 -6.39 -11.35
CA GLU A 161 -0.24 -6.50 -12.57
C GLU A 161 0.27 -5.14 -13.05
N LEU A 162 -0.57 -4.10 -13.02
CA LEU A 162 -0.15 -2.73 -13.35
C LEU A 162 1.04 -2.31 -12.48
N LEU A 163 0.98 -2.50 -11.15
CA LEU A 163 2.06 -2.14 -10.24
C LEU A 163 3.37 -2.91 -10.51
N LEU A 164 3.27 -4.16 -10.97
CA LEU A 164 4.40 -5.03 -11.28
C LEU A 164 5.12 -4.67 -12.59
N VAL A 165 4.53 -3.82 -13.43
CA VAL A 165 5.16 -3.35 -14.69
C VAL A 165 6.52 -2.70 -14.38
N LYS A 166 7.55 -3.17 -15.09
CA LYS A 166 8.92 -2.69 -14.93
C LYS A 166 9.02 -1.20 -15.30
N GLY A 167 9.63 -0.43 -14.41
CA GLY A 167 9.80 1.01 -14.61
C GLY A 167 8.54 1.84 -14.39
N LEU A 168 7.41 1.24 -13.96
CA LEU A 168 6.29 2.01 -13.42
C LEU A 168 6.66 2.53 -12.02
N GLY A 169 6.79 3.85 -11.88
CA GLY A 169 7.12 4.55 -10.64
C GLY A 169 6.03 5.52 -10.21
N ALA A 170 6.18 6.08 -9.00
CA ALA A 170 5.14 6.87 -8.33
C ALA A 170 4.62 8.04 -9.18
N LYS A 171 5.54 8.76 -9.85
CA LYS A 171 5.17 9.89 -10.73
C LYS A 171 4.27 9.46 -11.90
N THR A 172 4.60 8.35 -12.56
CA THR A 172 3.79 7.84 -13.67
C THR A 172 2.43 7.35 -13.18
N LEU A 173 2.39 6.59 -12.07
CA LEU A 173 1.13 6.10 -11.52
C LEU A 173 0.23 7.25 -11.06
N ARG A 174 0.81 8.29 -10.44
CA ARG A 174 0.10 9.53 -10.07
C ARG A 174 -0.50 10.20 -11.30
N ALA A 175 0.28 10.35 -12.37
CA ALA A 175 -0.19 10.93 -13.62
C ALA A 175 -1.37 10.14 -14.21
N LEU A 176 -1.28 8.80 -14.22
CA LEU A 176 -2.37 7.94 -14.69
C LEU A 176 -3.64 8.12 -13.85
N SER A 177 -3.51 8.08 -12.52
CA SER A 177 -4.63 8.24 -11.58
C SER A 177 -5.33 9.60 -11.71
N LEU A 178 -4.57 10.69 -11.80
CA LEU A 178 -5.12 12.04 -11.97
C LEU A 178 -5.77 12.22 -13.34
N THR A 179 -5.19 11.61 -14.39
CA THR A 179 -5.80 11.65 -15.73
C THR A 179 -7.12 10.88 -15.72
N ALA A 180 -7.16 9.71 -15.08
CA ALA A 180 -8.39 8.93 -14.93
C ALA A 180 -9.47 9.70 -14.14
N GLU A 181 -9.10 10.40 -13.08
CA GLU A 181 -9.99 11.29 -12.33
C GLU A 181 -10.55 12.40 -13.22
N LEU A 182 -9.71 13.10 -13.99
CA LEU A 182 -10.15 14.17 -14.89
C LEU A 182 -11.15 13.69 -15.94
N LEU A 183 -11.00 12.46 -16.41
CA LEU A 183 -11.85 11.89 -17.45
C LEU A 183 -13.17 11.33 -16.92
N THR A 184 -13.14 10.76 -15.72
CA THR A 184 -14.26 9.98 -15.19
C THR A 184 -14.92 10.58 -13.95
N GLY A 185 -14.31 11.62 -13.36
CA GLY A 185 -14.70 12.20 -12.07
C GLY A 185 -14.42 11.29 -10.87
N LYS A 186 -13.82 10.11 -11.06
CA LYS A 186 -13.54 9.13 -10.00
C LYS A 186 -12.23 9.51 -9.30
N ALA A 187 -12.32 10.32 -8.24
CA ALA A 187 -11.16 10.77 -7.48
C ALA A 187 -10.49 9.65 -6.67
N PRO A 188 -9.15 9.68 -6.49
CA PRO A 188 -8.46 8.84 -5.54
C PRO A 188 -8.63 9.36 -4.10
N SER A 189 -8.29 8.53 -3.13
CA SER A 189 -8.19 8.92 -1.73
C SER A 189 -6.94 9.75 -1.47
N TYR A 190 -7.10 10.78 -0.63
CA TYR A 190 -6.01 11.59 -0.10
C TYR A 190 -5.73 11.31 1.39
N ARG A 191 -6.31 10.23 1.95
CA ARG A 191 -6.17 9.86 3.36
C ARG A 191 -4.82 9.24 3.66
N ASP A 192 -4.13 9.77 4.67
CA ASP A 192 -2.96 9.12 5.25
C ASP A 192 -3.37 7.88 6.08
N PRO A 193 -2.93 6.66 5.70
CA PRO A 193 -3.30 5.41 6.38
C PRO A 193 -2.57 5.15 7.70
N VAL A 194 -1.72 6.07 8.18
CA VAL A 194 -1.08 5.95 9.50
C VAL A 194 -2.13 5.72 10.59
N ARG A 195 -1.96 4.62 11.33
CA ARG A 195 -2.84 4.23 12.45
C ARG A 195 -2.15 4.31 13.81
N TYR A 196 -0.84 4.09 13.86
CA TYR A 196 -0.12 3.92 15.11
C TYR A 196 0.99 4.95 15.25
N THR A 197 0.78 5.93 16.11
CA THR A 197 1.87 6.53 16.88
C THR A 197 2.29 5.48 17.90
N TYR A 198 3.59 5.38 18.20
CA TYR A 198 4.10 4.40 19.13
C TYR A 198 3.47 4.52 20.53
N ALA A 199 2.35 3.83 20.77
CA ALA A 199 1.61 3.92 22.04
C ALA A 199 2.44 3.43 23.24
N HIS A 200 3.50 2.66 22.98
CA HIS A 200 4.36 2.04 24.00
C HIS A 200 5.87 2.26 23.74
N GLY A 201 6.31 3.29 22.99
CA GLY A 201 7.73 3.70 22.95
C GLY A 201 8.23 4.35 21.65
N GLY A 202 8.88 5.51 21.74
CA GLY A 202 9.24 6.36 20.58
C GLY A 202 10.54 6.03 19.83
N LYS A 203 10.81 6.81 18.77
CA LYS A 203 12.03 6.75 17.93
C LYS A 203 13.26 7.36 18.63
N ASP A 204 13.04 8.20 19.64
CA ASP A 204 14.05 9.16 20.14
C ASP A 204 14.89 8.68 21.34
N GLY A 205 15.29 7.40 21.37
CA GLY A 205 16.62 7.10 21.92
C GLY A 205 16.82 6.04 23.02
N TYR A 206 15.87 5.15 23.33
CA TYR A 206 16.17 3.92 24.08
C TYR A 206 15.33 2.75 23.57
N PRO A 207 15.90 1.56 23.28
CA PRO A 207 15.08 0.38 23.00
C PRO A 207 14.34 -0.01 24.28
N TYR A 208 13.10 0.45 24.43
CA TYR A 208 12.22 -0.06 25.46
C TYR A 208 11.89 -1.51 25.10
N PRO A 209 12.08 -2.48 26.01
CA PRO A 209 11.56 -3.82 25.81
C PRO A 209 10.04 -3.69 25.58
N VAL A 210 9.51 -4.48 24.64
CA VAL A 210 8.06 -4.53 24.41
C VAL A 210 7.39 -4.81 25.76
N ASP A 211 6.55 -3.89 26.24
CA ASP A 211 5.81 -4.04 27.48
C ASP A 211 4.68 -5.07 27.30
N ARG A 212 5.08 -6.35 27.31
CA ARG A 212 4.19 -7.49 27.08
C ARG A 212 3.07 -7.55 28.12
N GLU A 213 3.32 -7.05 29.32
CA GLU A 213 2.32 -7.05 30.40
C GLU A 213 1.19 -6.07 30.08
N THR A 214 1.53 -4.83 29.74
CA THR A 214 0.54 -3.82 29.32
C THR A 214 -0.19 -4.23 28.05
N TYR A 215 0.52 -4.82 27.07
CA TYR A 215 -0.10 -5.39 25.87
C TYR A 215 -1.14 -6.47 26.22
N SER A 216 -0.76 -7.44 27.05
CA SER A 216 -1.64 -8.54 27.45
C SER A 216 -2.86 -8.04 28.21
N LYS A 217 -2.67 -7.10 29.16
CA LYS A 217 -3.77 -6.46 29.89
C LYS A 217 -4.72 -5.72 28.94
N THR A 218 -4.18 -4.98 27.98
CA THR A 218 -4.99 -4.25 27.00
C THR A 218 -5.82 -5.20 26.14
N ILE A 219 -5.23 -6.30 25.66
CA ILE A 219 -5.94 -7.33 24.90
C ILE A 219 -7.06 -7.95 25.75
N GLN A 220 -6.79 -8.31 27.00
CA GLN A 220 -7.80 -8.85 27.92
C GLN A 220 -8.95 -7.87 28.17
N ILE A 221 -8.65 -6.58 28.35
CA ILE A 221 -9.66 -5.53 28.49
C ILE A 221 -10.54 -5.47 27.24
N LEU A 222 -9.93 -5.41 26.05
CA LEU A 222 -10.66 -5.38 24.77
C LEU A 222 -11.53 -6.64 24.58
N GLU A 223 -11.00 -7.83 24.87
CA GLU A 223 -11.78 -9.07 24.85
C GLU A 223 -12.99 -8.99 25.79
N SER A 224 -12.79 -8.48 27.02
CA SER A 224 -13.87 -8.34 28.00
C SER A 224 -14.93 -7.34 27.54
N ILE A 225 -14.54 -6.28 26.83
CA ILE A 225 -15.45 -5.27 26.26
C ILE A 225 -16.26 -5.91 25.14
N VAL A 226 -15.63 -6.62 24.20
CA VAL A 226 -16.33 -7.29 23.09
C VAL A 226 -17.29 -8.36 23.62
N ARG A 227 -16.93 -9.09 24.69
CA ARG A 227 -17.85 -10.05 25.35
C ARG A 227 -19.11 -9.34 25.85
N ARG A 228 -18.95 -8.20 26.53
CA ARG A 228 -20.02 -7.44 27.19
C ARG A 228 -20.85 -6.55 26.26
N ALA A 229 -20.30 -6.13 25.12
CA ALA A 229 -21.01 -5.26 24.18
C ALA A 229 -22.33 -5.89 23.72
N GLU A 230 -23.41 -5.12 23.61
CA GLU A 230 -24.70 -5.60 23.08
C GLU A 230 -24.69 -5.57 21.55
N LEU A 231 -23.89 -6.46 20.96
CA LEU A 231 -23.76 -6.63 19.51
C LEU A 231 -24.36 -7.96 19.07
N ALA A 232 -24.81 -8.01 17.81
CA ALA A 232 -25.26 -9.26 17.20
C ALA A 232 -24.14 -10.31 17.25
N ARG A 233 -24.50 -11.59 17.41
CA ARG A 233 -23.53 -12.69 17.54
C ARG A 233 -22.52 -12.73 16.39
N SER A 234 -23.00 -12.48 15.16
CA SER A 234 -22.16 -12.45 13.95
C SER A 234 -21.13 -11.32 13.97
N GLU A 235 -21.44 -10.17 14.58
CA GLU A 235 -20.51 -9.05 14.73
C GLU A 235 -19.49 -9.32 15.82
N LYS A 236 -19.91 -9.90 16.95
CA LYS A 236 -19.00 -10.36 18.01
C LYS A 236 -17.99 -11.37 17.48
N GLU A 237 -18.44 -12.36 16.71
CA GLU A 237 -17.54 -13.37 16.12
C GLU A 237 -16.50 -12.74 15.17
N LYS A 238 -16.88 -11.73 14.38
CA LYS A 238 -15.93 -10.97 13.54
C LYS A 238 -14.92 -10.20 14.38
N LEU A 239 -15.36 -9.56 15.47
CA LEU A 239 -14.48 -8.81 16.37
C LEU A 239 -13.52 -9.72 17.13
N PHE A 240 -13.98 -10.87 17.63
CA PHE A 240 -13.11 -11.86 18.26
C PHE A 240 -12.09 -12.41 17.28
N LYS A 241 -12.49 -12.77 16.06
CA LYS A 241 -11.53 -13.21 15.03
C LYS A 241 -10.43 -12.17 14.81
N ARG A 242 -10.75 -10.87 14.79
CA ARG A 242 -9.76 -9.79 14.68
C ARG A 242 -8.85 -9.68 15.91
N LEU A 243 -9.39 -9.83 17.12
CA LEU A 243 -8.61 -9.81 18.37
C LEU A 243 -7.65 -10.99 18.46
N THR A 244 -8.08 -12.20 18.10
CA THR A 244 -7.24 -13.41 18.14
C THR A 244 -6.08 -13.37 17.15
N LEU A 245 -6.20 -12.57 16.08
CA LEU A 245 -5.09 -12.30 15.15
C LEU A 245 -3.97 -11.47 15.78
N ILE A 246 -4.28 -10.70 16.82
CA ILE A 246 -3.33 -9.81 17.51
C ILE A 246 -2.73 -10.50 18.75
N SER A 247 -3.41 -11.52 19.30
CA SER A 247 -3.07 -12.14 20.58
C SER A 247 -2.13 -13.35 20.52
N ARG A 248 -1.56 -13.68 19.35
CA ARG A 248 -0.62 -14.80 19.16
C ARG A 248 0.77 -14.27 18.86
#